data_AF-A0A9P5WMM2-F1
#
_entry.id   AF-A0A9P5WMM2-F1
#
_cell.length_a   1.000
_cell.length_b   1.000
_cell.length_c   1.000
_cell.angle_alpha   90.00
_cell.angle_beta   90.00
_cell.angle_gamma   90.00
#
_symmetry.space_group_name_H-M   'P 1'
#
loop_
_entity.id
_entity.type
_entity.pdbx_description
1 polymer ?
#
loop_
_entity_poly.entity_id
_entity_poly.type
_entity_poly.pdbx_seq_one_letter_code
_entity_poly.pdbx_strand_id
1 'polypeptide(L)'
;MSDPLAMLKRKQSEDIDSPMPSSGPASPSDSSDSSGMERAKIKRVRTTTEMVSKKKSVSKLIATLSSSQLINLVGTLVDNHPSLAEEIANVVPRPTVASVQPLLTSLETKLQEAFPYTKWGPGRDDYSFNRVKPALEELVETLTDYTNHFTSPPEFPTTSFSFLHIATEFCHRLPNWDSAANNELKSNLYKSLEEYWIKAIRDASSKLEEGKIYGHMTVQEWAKNLQQHQEKSNGMFSSAIEEFKSKLGWIIGLQTQC
;
A
#
# COMPACT_ATOMS: atom_id res chain seq x y z
N MET A 1 78.37 -13.04 21.60
CA MET A 1 78.70 -12.14 20.48
C MET A 1 77.86 -10.88 20.64
N SER A 2 78.54 -9.81 21.06
CA SER A 2 78.36 -8.38 20.84
C SER A 2 76.96 -7.75 20.63
N ASP A 3 76.54 -7.02 21.67
CA ASP A 3 75.76 -5.76 21.79
C ASP A 3 76.19 -4.59 20.85
N PRO A 4 75.66 -3.32 20.90
CA PRO A 4 74.37 -2.71 21.40
C PRO A 4 73.90 -1.41 20.62
N LEU A 5 73.05 -0.56 21.27
CA LEU A 5 72.86 0.92 21.16
C LEU A 5 71.88 1.47 20.08
N ALA A 6 71.10 2.56 20.22
CA ALA A 6 70.86 3.61 21.24
C ALA A 6 69.56 4.39 20.84
N MET A 7 68.65 4.75 21.78
CA MET A 7 68.38 6.09 22.38
C MET A 7 67.86 7.26 21.51
N LEU A 8 66.91 8.02 22.12
CA LEU A 8 66.64 9.49 22.05
C LEU A 8 65.38 10.06 21.33
N LYS A 9 64.27 10.18 22.09
CA LYS A 9 63.60 11.39 22.66
C LYS A 9 63.47 12.73 21.86
N ARG A 10 62.24 13.33 21.99
CA ARG A 10 61.81 14.78 21.92
C ARG A 10 61.62 15.38 20.50
N LYS A 11 60.72 16.33 20.18
CA LYS A 11 59.87 17.36 20.86
C LYS A 11 58.83 17.95 19.85
N GLN A 12 57.88 18.76 20.37
CA GLN A 12 56.90 19.75 19.79
C GLN A 12 57.24 20.37 18.41
N SER A 13 56.34 20.96 17.59
CA SER A 13 55.43 22.14 17.79
C SER A 13 54.72 22.47 16.45
N GLU A 14 53.45 22.91 16.45
CA GLU A 14 52.92 24.26 16.09
C GLU A 14 52.55 24.55 14.62
N ASP A 15 51.52 25.39 14.49
CA ASP A 15 50.80 25.98 13.35
C ASP A 15 51.66 26.55 12.20
N ILE A 16 51.05 26.72 11.00
CA ILE A 16 51.09 27.99 10.22
C ILE A 16 50.15 27.95 8.99
N ASP A 17 49.63 29.16 8.76
CA ASP A 17 48.64 29.78 7.89
C ASP A 17 48.86 29.80 6.34
N SER A 18 47.74 29.87 5.60
CA SER A 18 47.46 30.56 4.29
C SER A 18 48.18 30.13 2.97
N PRO A 19 47.77 30.53 1.72
CA PRO A 19 46.77 31.53 1.24
C PRO A 19 45.85 31.16 0.00
N MET A 20 45.00 32.14 -0.40
CA MET A 20 44.15 32.40 -1.62
C MET A 20 44.81 32.19 -3.04
N PRO A 21 44.22 32.46 -4.28
CA PRO A 21 43.17 33.45 -4.70
C PRO A 21 42.30 33.23 -6.02
N SER A 22 41.40 34.22 -6.32
CA SER A 22 41.10 34.92 -7.63
C SER A 22 40.42 34.17 -8.83
N SER A 23 39.62 34.71 -9.78
CA SER A 23 38.82 35.94 -10.10
C SER A 23 38.12 35.72 -11.48
N GLY A 24 37.07 36.50 -11.85
CA GLY A 24 36.61 36.69 -13.26
C GLY A 24 35.20 37.32 -13.45
N PRO A 25 34.88 38.09 -14.52
CA PRO A 25 34.52 39.53 -14.40
C PRO A 25 33.21 40.10 -15.05
N ALA A 26 32.79 41.27 -14.51
CA ALA A 26 32.25 42.59 -14.98
C ALA A 26 31.36 42.91 -16.25
N SER A 27 30.24 43.64 -15.96
CA SER A 27 29.68 44.93 -16.54
C SER A 27 29.02 45.00 -17.96
N PRO A 28 28.22 46.05 -18.35
CA PRO A 28 27.98 47.40 -17.77
C PRO A 28 26.50 47.94 -17.76
N SER A 29 26.34 49.27 -17.52
CA SER A 29 25.19 50.07 -17.01
C SER A 29 24.87 51.35 -17.83
N ASP A 30 23.65 51.96 -17.73
CA ASP A 30 23.36 53.42 -17.88
C ASP A 30 21.87 53.77 -17.53
N SER A 31 21.53 54.59 -16.50
CA SER A 31 21.06 56.03 -16.43
C SER A 31 19.68 56.36 -17.10
N SER A 32 18.77 57.30 -16.72
CA SER A 32 18.57 58.34 -15.67
C SER A 32 17.11 58.90 -15.66
N ASP A 33 16.63 59.33 -14.47
CA ASP A 33 15.69 60.39 -13.99
C ASP A 33 14.40 60.99 -14.68
N SER A 34 13.40 61.27 -13.80
CA SER A 34 12.49 62.44 -13.66
C SER A 34 10.98 62.46 -14.09
N SER A 35 10.11 62.64 -13.07
CA SER A 35 8.88 63.49 -12.90
C SER A 35 7.62 63.45 -13.82
N GLY A 36 6.40 63.41 -13.23
CA GLY A 36 5.17 63.94 -13.85
C GLY A 36 3.78 63.42 -13.36
N MET A 37 2.95 64.35 -12.87
CA MET A 37 1.57 64.37 -12.30
C MET A 37 0.43 63.48 -12.88
N GLU A 38 -0.55 63.22 -12.00
CA GLU A 38 -1.90 62.59 -12.06
C GLU A 38 -2.76 62.60 -13.35
N ARG A 39 -3.59 61.55 -13.54
CA ARG A 39 -5.05 61.68 -13.80
C ARG A 39 -5.89 60.37 -13.66
N ALA A 40 -6.86 60.46 -12.73
CA ALA A 40 -8.28 60.04 -12.78
C ALA A 40 -8.75 58.56 -12.99
N LYS A 41 -9.31 58.05 -11.88
CA LYS A 41 -10.35 57.03 -11.61
C LYS A 41 -11.29 56.58 -12.76
N ILE A 42 -11.44 55.26 -12.94
CA ILE A 42 -12.73 54.60 -13.21
C ILE A 42 -12.86 53.31 -12.39
N LYS A 43 -13.92 53.24 -11.57
CA LYS A 43 -14.31 52.08 -10.76
C LYS A 43 -14.73 50.89 -11.65
N ARG A 44 -14.13 49.71 -11.42
CA ARG A 44 -14.77 48.42 -11.71
C ARG A 44 -14.52 47.43 -10.57
N VAL A 45 -15.58 47.23 -9.78
CA VAL A 45 -16.03 45.98 -9.13
C VAL A 45 -14.91 45.03 -8.69
N ARG A 46 -14.42 45.19 -7.45
CA ARG A 46 -13.50 44.26 -6.77
C ARG A 46 -14.29 43.23 -5.97
N THR A 47 -15.06 42.37 -6.64
CA THR A 47 -15.77 41.26 -5.98
C THR A 47 -15.15 39.89 -6.30
N THR A 48 -14.26 39.82 -7.29
CA THR A 48 -13.58 38.58 -7.70
C THR A 48 -12.26 38.35 -6.95
N THR A 49 -11.61 39.41 -6.45
CA THR A 49 -10.31 39.27 -5.78
C THR A 49 -10.43 38.56 -4.42
N GLU A 50 -11.46 38.84 -3.62
CA GLU A 50 -11.59 38.24 -2.27
C GLU A 50 -11.86 36.73 -2.30
N MET A 51 -12.67 36.26 -3.25
CA MET A 51 -12.95 34.83 -3.40
C MET A 51 -11.71 34.05 -3.85
N VAL A 52 -10.89 34.62 -4.74
CA VAL A 52 -9.62 34.01 -5.15
C VAL A 52 -8.60 34.00 -4.00
N SER A 53 -8.57 35.04 -3.17
CA SER A 53 -7.73 35.11 -1.98
C SER A 53 -8.10 34.07 -0.92
N LYS A 54 -9.40 33.88 -0.65
CA LYS A 54 -9.90 32.85 0.30
C LYS A 54 -9.66 31.43 -0.18
N LYS A 55 -9.90 31.13 -1.46
CA LYS A 55 -9.60 29.80 -2.03
C LYS A 55 -8.10 29.47 -1.91
N LYS A 56 -7.23 30.43 -2.21
CA LYS A 56 -5.77 30.28 -2.05
C LYS A 56 -5.32 30.17 -0.59
N SER A 57 -6.03 30.78 0.38
CA SER A 57 -5.69 30.62 1.80
C SER A 57 -6.11 29.25 2.33
N VAL A 58 -7.27 28.73 1.93
CA VAL A 58 -7.72 27.39 2.30
C VAL A 58 -6.78 26.32 1.73
N SER A 59 -6.37 26.40 0.46
CA SER A 59 -5.40 25.46 -0.11
C SER A 59 -4.06 25.45 0.64
N LYS A 60 -3.58 26.61 1.10
CA LYS A 60 -2.36 26.70 1.89
C LYS A 60 -2.51 26.08 3.28
N LEU A 61 -3.68 26.23 3.91
CA LEU A 61 -3.97 25.60 5.20
C LEU A 61 -4.07 24.07 5.06
N ILE A 62 -4.74 23.57 4.02
CA ILE A 62 -4.82 22.14 3.72
C ILE A 62 -3.43 21.56 3.44
N ALA A 63 -2.55 22.31 2.77
CA ALA A 63 -1.17 21.87 2.50
C ALA A 63 -0.30 21.74 3.76
N THR A 64 -0.70 22.34 4.90
CA THR A 64 -0.01 22.15 6.19
C THR A 64 -0.50 20.95 6.98
N LEU A 65 -1.59 20.30 6.54
CA LEU A 65 -2.15 19.14 7.21
C LEU A 65 -1.36 17.87 6.87
N SER A 66 -1.20 16.98 7.85
CA SER A 66 -0.70 15.63 7.63
C SER A 66 -1.72 14.77 6.88
N SER A 67 -1.28 13.63 6.33
CA SER A 67 -2.16 12.65 5.67
C SER A 67 -3.35 12.23 6.56
N SER A 68 -3.08 11.97 7.85
CA SER A 68 -4.14 11.61 8.82
C SER A 68 -5.11 12.75 9.08
N GLN A 69 -4.65 14.00 9.13
CA GLN A 69 -5.52 15.17 9.29
C GLN A 69 -6.37 15.44 8.05
N LEU A 70 -5.82 15.21 6.86
CA LEU A 70 -6.55 15.28 5.58
C LEU A 70 -7.66 14.22 5.52
N ILE A 71 -7.37 12.97 5.87
CA ILE A 71 -8.37 11.88 5.90
C ILE A 71 -9.51 12.22 6.87
N ASN A 72 -9.20 12.69 8.07
CA ASN A 72 -10.21 13.12 9.05
C ASN A 72 -11.03 14.33 8.57
N LEU A 73 -10.41 15.30 7.91
CA LEU A 73 -11.10 16.45 7.33
C LEU A 73 -12.03 16.04 6.19
N VAL A 74 -11.59 15.13 5.31
CA VAL A 74 -12.43 14.59 4.25
C VAL A 74 -13.58 13.77 4.83
N GLY A 75 -13.32 12.91 5.82
CA GLY A 75 -14.36 12.15 6.53
C GLY A 75 -15.42 13.05 7.14
N THR A 76 -15.02 14.05 7.93
CA THR A 76 -15.95 15.03 8.51
C THR A 76 -16.70 15.85 7.47
N LEU A 77 -16.10 16.14 6.31
CA LEU A 77 -16.80 16.81 5.20
C LEU A 77 -17.85 15.89 4.55
N VAL A 78 -17.53 14.61 4.38
CA VAL A 78 -18.46 13.60 3.85
C VAL A 78 -19.65 13.40 4.81
N ASP A 79 -19.40 13.31 6.11
CA ASP A 79 -20.45 13.16 7.14
C ASP A 79 -21.41 14.36 7.17
N ASN A 80 -20.87 15.58 7.03
CA ASN A 80 -21.67 16.81 7.01
C ASN A 80 -22.37 17.06 5.67
N HIS A 81 -21.86 16.50 4.58
CA HIS A 81 -22.41 16.65 3.23
C HIS A 81 -22.38 15.32 2.47
N PRO A 82 -23.40 14.45 2.66
CA PRO A 82 -23.45 13.13 2.01
C PRO A 82 -23.41 13.18 0.47
N SER A 83 -23.84 14.28 -0.13
CA SER A 83 -23.74 14.51 -1.58
C SER A 83 -22.29 14.52 -2.09
N LEU A 84 -21.32 14.90 -1.25
CA LEU A 84 -19.91 14.87 -1.59
C LEU A 84 -19.35 13.45 -1.60
N ALA A 85 -19.99 12.48 -0.93
CA ALA A 85 -19.50 11.10 -0.91
C ALA A 85 -19.45 10.52 -2.33
N GLU A 86 -20.51 10.74 -3.12
CA GLU A 86 -20.59 10.28 -4.51
C GLU A 86 -19.62 11.04 -5.41
N GLU A 87 -19.48 12.36 -5.23
CA GLU A 87 -18.53 13.18 -6.00
C GLU A 87 -17.08 12.78 -5.72
N ILE A 88 -16.73 12.57 -4.45
CA ILE A 88 -15.40 12.09 -4.04
C ILE A 88 -15.16 10.67 -4.56
N ALA A 89 -16.13 9.77 -4.45
CA ALA A 89 -16.01 8.41 -4.98
C ALA A 89 -15.79 8.39 -6.50
N ASN A 90 -16.34 9.35 -7.24
CA ASN A 90 -16.13 9.50 -8.69
C ASN A 90 -14.76 10.10 -9.05
N VAL A 91 -14.14 10.86 -8.14
CA VAL A 91 -12.83 11.50 -8.35
C VAL A 91 -11.68 10.63 -7.85
N VAL A 92 -11.90 9.86 -6.78
CA VAL A 92 -10.89 8.96 -6.22
C VAL A 92 -10.68 7.80 -7.20
N PRO A 93 -9.43 7.57 -7.67
CA PRO A 93 -9.17 6.45 -8.55
C PRO A 93 -9.47 5.15 -7.82
N ARG A 94 -10.16 4.22 -8.50
CA ARG A 94 -10.41 2.89 -7.96
C ARG A 94 -9.08 2.23 -7.58
N PRO A 95 -9.00 1.60 -6.39
CA PRO A 95 -7.78 0.92 -5.99
C PRO A 95 -7.50 -0.22 -6.98
N THR A 96 -6.26 -0.27 -7.45
CA THR A 96 -5.78 -1.33 -8.33
C THR A 96 -5.02 -2.37 -7.52
N VAL A 97 -4.90 -3.59 -8.04
CA VAL A 97 -4.06 -4.63 -7.41
C VAL A 97 -2.63 -4.13 -7.17
N ALA A 98 -2.07 -3.39 -8.14
CA ALA A 98 -0.73 -2.82 -8.07
C ALA A 98 -0.59 -1.72 -7.01
N SER A 99 -1.64 -0.95 -6.71
CA SER A 99 -1.60 0.07 -5.66
C SER A 99 -1.82 -0.49 -4.26
N VAL A 100 -2.57 -1.59 -4.13
CA VAL A 100 -2.88 -2.20 -2.84
C VAL A 100 -1.74 -3.11 -2.36
N GLN A 101 -1.02 -3.76 -3.27
CA GLN A 101 0.08 -4.65 -2.88
C GLN A 101 1.16 -3.97 -2.03
N PRO A 102 1.69 -2.77 -2.35
CA PRO A 102 2.64 -2.07 -1.49
C PRO A 102 2.08 -1.71 -0.10
N LEU A 103 0.79 -1.39 -0.01
CA LEU A 103 0.11 -1.11 1.25
C LEU A 103 0.09 -2.36 2.14
N LEU A 104 -0.29 -3.51 1.58
CA LEU A 104 -0.26 -4.79 2.31
C LEU A 104 1.16 -5.17 2.73
N THR A 105 2.16 -4.96 1.88
CA THR A 105 3.58 -5.17 2.23
C THR A 105 4.04 -4.25 3.37
N SER A 106 3.58 -3.00 3.39
CA SER A 106 3.88 -2.08 4.49
C SER A 106 3.26 -2.53 5.81
N LEU A 107 2.03 -3.05 5.78
CA LEU A 107 1.36 -3.61 6.96
C LEU A 107 2.03 -4.91 7.43
N GLU A 108 2.45 -5.78 6.51
CA GLU A 108 3.27 -6.95 6.82
C GLU A 108 4.59 -6.55 7.47
N THR A 109 5.25 -5.50 6.97
CA THR A 109 6.49 -4.97 7.57
C THR A 109 6.23 -4.45 8.98
N LYS A 110 5.15 -3.67 9.17
CA LYS A 110 4.71 -3.19 10.49
C LYS A 110 4.43 -4.34 11.47
N LEU A 111 3.84 -5.43 10.98
CA LEU A 111 3.64 -6.66 11.74
C LEU A 111 4.98 -7.28 12.18
N GLN A 112 5.96 -7.36 11.28
CA GLN A 112 7.30 -7.87 11.62
C GLN A 112 8.02 -6.98 12.63
N GLU A 113 7.91 -5.66 12.49
CA GLU A 113 8.52 -4.68 13.42
C GLU A 113 7.86 -4.68 14.80
N ALA A 114 6.60 -5.09 14.90
CA ALA A 114 5.88 -5.19 16.17
C ALA A 114 6.37 -6.34 17.07
N PHE A 115 7.17 -7.29 16.53
CA PHE A 115 7.70 -8.39 17.33
C PHE A 115 8.65 -7.87 18.41
N PRO A 116 8.53 -8.34 19.66
CA PRO A 116 9.46 -7.94 20.71
C PRO A 116 10.87 -8.43 20.40
N TYR A 117 11.86 -7.56 20.59
CA TYR A 117 13.27 -7.94 20.52
C TYR A 117 13.61 -8.90 21.66
N THR A 118 13.82 -10.16 21.34
CA THR A 118 14.39 -11.13 22.29
C THR A 118 15.73 -11.63 21.78
N LYS A 119 16.62 -11.99 22.71
CA LYS A 119 17.93 -12.59 22.40
C LYS A 119 17.85 -13.90 21.60
N TRP A 120 16.67 -14.52 21.54
CA TRP A 120 16.42 -15.79 20.84
C TRP A 120 15.56 -15.63 19.58
N GLY A 121 15.31 -14.40 19.13
CA GLY A 121 14.44 -14.10 17.99
C GLY A 121 12.98 -13.82 18.38
N PRO A 122 12.08 -13.64 17.39
CA PRO A 122 10.67 -13.38 17.66
C PRO A 122 10.02 -14.60 18.33
N GLY A 123 9.57 -14.42 19.57
CA GLY A 123 8.82 -15.45 20.30
C GLY A 123 7.48 -15.75 19.63
N ARG A 124 7.00 -16.98 19.77
CA ARG A 124 5.65 -17.43 19.35
C ARG A 124 4.71 -17.66 20.52
N ASP A 125 5.09 -17.12 21.67
CA ASP A 125 4.37 -17.17 22.94
C ASP A 125 3.29 -16.10 23.05
N ASP A 126 2.45 -16.21 24.08
CA ASP A 126 1.31 -15.32 24.29
C ASP A 126 1.73 -13.85 24.50
N TYR A 127 2.90 -13.58 25.09
CA TYR A 127 3.39 -12.21 25.22
C TYR A 127 3.70 -11.60 23.85
N SER A 128 4.42 -12.33 22.99
CA SER A 128 4.73 -11.88 21.63
C SER A 128 3.46 -11.71 20.79
N PHE A 129 2.49 -12.63 20.93
CA PHE A 129 1.18 -12.50 20.28
C PHE A 129 0.47 -11.21 20.68
N ASN A 130 0.31 -10.94 21.97
CA ASN A 130 -0.40 -9.75 22.45
C ASN A 130 0.28 -8.44 21.99
N ARG A 131 1.59 -8.45 21.76
CA ARG A 131 2.32 -7.30 21.21
C ARG A 131 2.01 -7.06 19.74
N VAL A 132 2.02 -8.11 18.93
CA VAL A 132 1.79 -7.98 17.48
C VAL A 132 0.33 -7.97 17.08
N LYS A 133 -0.56 -8.42 17.98
CA LYS A 133 -1.99 -8.58 17.74
C LYS A 133 -2.63 -7.36 17.06
N PRO A 134 -2.39 -6.10 17.48
CA PRO A 134 -2.97 -4.94 16.80
C PRO A 134 -2.54 -4.82 15.33
N ALA A 135 -1.26 -5.05 15.02
CA ALA A 135 -0.75 -4.99 13.66
C ALA A 135 -1.22 -6.20 12.82
N LEU A 136 -1.42 -7.35 13.46
CA LEU A 136 -1.96 -8.55 12.82
C LEU A 136 -3.43 -8.36 12.46
N GLU A 137 -4.24 -7.84 13.38
CA GLU A 137 -5.66 -7.56 13.16
C GLU A 137 -5.83 -6.51 12.05
N GLU A 138 -5.06 -5.41 12.07
CA GLU A 138 -5.08 -4.38 11.03
C GLU A 138 -4.74 -4.96 9.64
N LEU A 139 -3.73 -5.83 9.54
CA LEU A 139 -3.39 -6.51 8.29
C LEU A 139 -4.51 -7.43 7.82
N VAL A 140 -5.08 -8.25 8.71
CA VAL A 140 -6.15 -9.22 8.38
C VAL A 140 -7.43 -8.49 7.95
N GLU A 141 -7.80 -7.43 8.66
CA GLU A 141 -8.95 -6.58 8.33
C GLU A 141 -8.78 -5.92 6.97
N THR A 142 -7.68 -5.20 6.76
CA THR A 142 -7.37 -4.53 5.49
C THR A 142 -7.33 -5.53 4.32
N LEU A 143 -6.74 -6.71 4.54
CA LEU A 143 -6.69 -7.76 3.53
C LEU A 143 -8.08 -8.27 3.18
N THR A 144 -8.96 -8.44 4.18
CA THR A 144 -10.34 -8.90 3.99
C THR A 144 -11.16 -7.85 3.24
N ASP A 145 -11.02 -6.57 3.58
CA ASP A 145 -11.72 -5.47 2.91
C ASP A 145 -11.38 -5.37 1.44
N TYR A 146 -10.09 -5.42 1.10
CA TYR A 146 -9.68 -5.41 -0.31
C TYR A 146 -10.06 -6.71 -1.03
N THR A 147 -10.08 -7.86 -0.33
CA THR A 147 -10.59 -9.10 -0.92
C THR A 147 -12.05 -8.97 -1.29
N ASN A 148 -12.87 -8.39 -0.42
CA ASN A 148 -14.27 -8.11 -0.72
C ASN A 148 -14.43 -7.11 -1.87
N HIS A 149 -13.60 -6.06 -1.91
CA HIS A 149 -13.59 -5.08 -2.99
C HIS A 149 -13.31 -5.74 -4.35
N PHE A 150 -12.22 -6.50 -4.46
CA PHE A 150 -11.81 -7.12 -5.74
C PHE A 150 -12.66 -8.33 -6.16
N THR A 151 -13.48 -8.88 -5.26
CA THR A 151 -14.42 -9.98 -5.56
C THR A 151 -15.86 -9.51 -5.71
N SER A 152 -16.10 -8.20 -5.70
CA SER A 152 -17.43 -7.61 -5.89
C SER A 152 -17.56 -6.96 -7.28
N PRO A 153 -18.77 -6.91 -7.87
CA PRO A 153 -18.99 -6.23 -9.14
C PRO A 153 -18.55 -4.76 -9.08
N PRO A 154 -18.04 -4.18 -10.19
CA PRO A 154 -18.00 -4.69 -11.56
C PRO A 154 -16.68 -5.41 -11.94
N GLU A 155 -15.91 -5.90 -10.97
CA GLU A 155 -14.56 -6.42 -11.23
C GLU A 155 -14.52 -7.59 -12.24
N PHE A 156 -13.46 -7.62 -13.05
CA PHE A 156 -13.22 -8.71 -13.99
C PHE A 156 -12.64 -9.92 -13.26
N PRO A 157 -13.02 -11.17 -13.61
CA PRO A 157 -12.50 -12.37 -12.97
C PRO A 157 -10.97 -12.45 -12.93
N THR A 158 -10.29 -12.00 -13.98
CA THR A 158 -8.82 -11.93 -14.00
C THR A 158 -8.26 -11.09 -12.86
N THR A 159 -8.89 -9.94 -12.56
CA THR A 159 -8.50 -9.06 -11.44
C THR A 159 -8.78 -9.73 -10.11
N SER A 160 -9.99 -10.31 -9.95
CA SER A 160 -10.39 -11.01 -8.73
C SER A 160 -9.44 -12.16 -8.39
N PHE A 161 -9.16 -13.05 -9.36
CA PHE A 161 -8.25 -14.17 -9.17
C PHE A 161 -6.80 -13.74 -8.93
N SER A 162 -6.33 -12.68 -9.61
CA SER A 162 -4.99 -12.13 -9.37
C SER A 162 -4.84 -11.60 -7.95
N PHE A 163 -5.84 -10.87 -7.46
CA PHE A 163 -5.83 -10.36 -6.09
C PHE A 163 -5.97 -11.50 -5.07
N LEU A 164 -6.86 -12.46 -5.30
CA LEU A 164 -7.04 -13.62 -4.41
C LEU A 164 -5.75 -14.44 -4.27
N HIS A 165 -4.99 -14.62 -5.35
CA HIS A 165 -3.67 -15.24 -5.29
C HIS A 165 -2.73 -14.48 -4.35
N ILE A 166 -2.62 -13.15 -4.53
CA ILE A 166 -1.78 -12.29 -3.68
C ILE A 166 -2.24 -12.37 -2.22
N ALA A 167 -3.55 -12.24 -1.97
CA ALA A 167 -4.10 -12.25 -0.63
C ALA A 167 -3.85 -13.57 0.10
N THR A 168 -3.96 -14.68 -0.63
CA THR A 168 -3.67 -16.01 -0.09
C THR A 168 -2.18 -16.19 0.20
N GLU A 169 -1.28 -15.64 -0.63
CA GLU A 169 0.16 -15.60 -0.32
C GLU A 169 0.47 -14.79 0.95
N PHE A 170 -0.21 -13.67 1.21
CA PHE A 170 -0.08 -12.94 2.49
C PHE A 170 -0.56 -13.80 3.66
N CYS A 171 -1.72 -14.47 3.53
CA CYS A 171 -2.23 -15.38 4.55
C CYS A 171 -1.24 -16.51 4.89
N HIS A 172 -0.58 -17.09 3.88
CA HIS A 172 0.44 -18.11 4.09
C HIS A 172 1.61 -17.62 4.95
N ARG A 173 2.04 -16.37 4.77
CA ARG A 173 3.18 -15.76 5.49
C ARG A 173 2.84 -15.29 6.91
N LEU A 174 1.57 -15.29 7.30
CA LEU A 174 1.19 -14.97 8.67
C LEU A 174 1.86 -15.93 9.68
N PRO A 175 2.19 -15.45 10.88
CA PRO A 175 2.86 -16.27 11.89
C PRO A 175 1.96 -17.40 12.39
N ASN A 176 2.58 -18.54 12.71
CA ASN A 176 1.96 -19.58 13.52
C ASN A 176 2.40 -19.40 14.98
N TRP A 177 1.46 -19.48 15.90
CA TRP A 177 1.67 -19.30 17.35
C TRP A 177 1.67 -20.64 18.08
N ASP A 178 2.29 -20.68 19.26
CA ASP A 178 2.34 -21.90 20.08
C ASP A 178 0.94 -22.24 20.63
N SER A 179 0.15 -21.21 20.97
CA SER A 179 -1.23 -21.36 21.40
C SER A 179 -2.17 -21.51 20.21
N ALA A 180 -2.99 -22.57 20.22
CA ALA A 180 -4.00 -22.81 19.19
C ALA A 180 -5.02 -21.66 19.06
N ALA A 181 -5.41 -21.04 20.17
CA ALA A 181 -6.36 -19.92 20.17
C ALA A 181 -5.82 -18.70 19.38
N ASN A 182 -4.52 -18.43 19.47
CA ASN A 182 -3.90 -17.31 18.76
C ASN A 182 -3.82 -17.56 17.23
N ASN A 183 -3.92 -18.82 16.80
CA ASN A 183 -3.97 -19.19 15.39
C ASN A 183 -5.38 -19.10 14.78
N GLU A 184 -6.41 -18.82 15.59
CA GLU A 184 -7.79 -18.69 15.09
C GLU A 184 -7.92 -17.58 14.06
N LEU A 185 -7.23 -16.44 14.24
CA LEU A 185 -7.23 -15.35 13.25
C LEU A 185 -6.78 -15.83 11.87
N LYS A 186 -5.67 -16.57 11.81
CA LYS A 186 -5.14 -17.13 10.56
C LYS A 186 -6.07 -18.21 9.98
N SER A 187 -6.62 -19.08 10.83
CA SER A 187 -7.55 -20.12 10.40
C SER A 187 -8.85 -19.53 9.82
N ASN A 188 -9.39 -18.50 10.48
CA ASN A 188 -10.59 -17.81 10.02
C ASN A 188 -10.32 -17.07 8.71
N LEU A 189 -9.16 -16.43 8.56
CA LEU A 189 -8.78 -15.80 7.31
C LEU A 189 -8.71 -16.83 6.16
N TYR A 190 -8.14 -18.02 6.37
CA TYR A 190 -8.17 -19.07 5.34
C TYR A 190 -9.59 -19.45 4.92
N LYS A 191 -10.50 -19.64 5.88
CA LYS A 191 -11.91 -19.97 5.59
C LYS A 191 -12.58 -18.85 4.79
N SER A 192 -12.41 -17.60 5.22
CA SER A 192 -12.95 -16.44 4.48
C SER A 192 -12.38 -16.37 3.07
N LEU A 193 -11.07 -16.59 2.89
CA LEU A 193 -10.45 -16.63 1.57
C LEU A 193 -11.01 -17.76 0.72
N GLU A 194 -11.22 -18.96 1.26
CA GLU A 194 -11.86 -20.07 0.53
C GLU A 194 -13.25 -19.66 0.01
N GLU A 195 -14.07 -19.03 0.86
CA GLU A 195 -15.39 -18.52 0.46
C GLU A 195 -15.29 -17.47 -0.67
N TYR A 196 -14.29 -16.58 -0.60
CA TYR A 196 -14.05 -15.60 -1.67
C TYR A 196 -13.56 -16.25 -2.97
N TRP A 197 -12.74 -17.30 -2.91
CA TRP A 197 -12.38 -18.10 -4.08
C TRP A 197 -13.61 -18.74 -4.72
N ILE A 198 -14.48 -19.36 -3.92
CA ILE A 198 -15.74 -19.93 -4.40
C ILE A 198 -16.62 -18.85 -5.04
N LYS A 199 -16.75 -17.69 -4.41
CA LYS A 199 -17.52 -16.55 -4.94
C LYS A 199 -16.97 -16.10 -6.30
N ALA A 200 -15.65 -15.95 -6.43
CA ALA A 200 -15.01 -15.55 -7.68
C ALA A 200 -15.19 -16.61 -8.80
N ILE A 201 -15.14 -17.90 -8.45
CA ILE A 201 -15.42 -19.00 -9.40
C ILE A 201 -16.85 -18.93 -9.92
N ARG A 202 -17.82 -18.73 -9.02
CA ARG A 202 -19.24 -18.62 -9.39
C ARG A 202 -19.52 -17.40 -10.25
N ASP A 203 -18.92 -16.27 -9.91
CA ASP A 203 -19.01 -15.03 -10.69
C ASP A 203 -18.38 -15.19 -12.09
N ALA A 204 -17.21 -15.83 -12.19
CA ALA A 204 -16.60 -16.15 -13.47
C ALA A 204 -17.47 -17.09 -14.32
N SER A 205 -18.06 -18.12 -13.70
CA SER A 205 -19.00 -19.03 -14.37
C SER A 205 -20.24 -18.28 -14.88
N SER A 206 -20.84 -17.41 -14.05
CA SER A 206 -22.00 -16.60 -14.45
C SER A 206 -21.67 -15.71 -15.65
N LYS A 207 -20.51 -15.05 -15.63
CA LYS A 207 -20.04 -14.21 -16.74
C LYS A 207 -19.74 -15.00 -18.01
N LEU A 208 -19.34 -16.27 -17.90
CA LEU A 208 -19.17 -17.18 -19.03
C LEU A 208 -20.52 -17.53 -19.67
N GLU A 209 -21.54 -17.77 -18.86
CA GLU A 209 -22.92 -18.00 -19.31
C GLU A 209 -23.51 -16.76 -20.02
N GLU A 210 -23.12 -15.56 -19.59
CA GLU A 210 -23.43 -14.28 -20.26
C GLU A 210 -22.65 -14.07 -21.58
N GLY A 211 -21.76 -14.99 -21.96
CA GLY A 211 -21.02 -14.97 -23.22
C GLY A 211 -19.62 -14.39 -23.16
N LYS A 212 -19.06 -14.11 -21.97
CA LYS A 212 -17.62 -13.78 -21.85
C LYS A 212 -16.78 -15.03 -22.08
N ILE A 213 -15.65 -14.92 -22.77
CA ILE A 213 -14.76 -16.05 -23.04
C ILE A 213 -13.45 -15.83 -22.29
N TYR A 214 -12.96 -16.87 -21.61
CA TYR A 214 -11.65 -16.88 -20.97
C TYR A 214 -10.69 -17.77 -21.76
N GLY A 215 -9.44 -17.34 -21.91
CA GLY A 215 -8.41 -18.16 -22.54
C GLY A 215 -8.07 -19.38 -21.69
N HIS A 216 -7.81 -20.52 -22.35
CA HIS A 216 -7.37 -21.76 -21.69
C HIS A 216 -6.21 -21.52 -20.72
N MET A 217 -5.19 -20.77 -21.16
CA MET A 217 -4.01 -20.46 -20.33
C MET A 217 -4.35 -19.71 -19.05
N THR A 218 -5.29 -18.77 -19.13
CA THR A 218 -5.72 -17.96 -17.97
C THR A 218 -6.44 -18.81 -16.94
N VAL A 219 -7.38 -19.65 -17.38
CA VAL A 219 -8.10 -20.56 -16.48
C VAL A 219 -7.16 -21.61 -15.89
N GLN A 220 -6.18 -22.08 -16.68
CA GLN A 220 -5.16 -23.01 -16.21
C GLN A 220 -4.27 -22.39 -15.13
N GLU A 221 -3.93 -21.10 -15.25
CA GLU A 221 -3.18 -20.37 -14.23
C GLU A 221 -3.99 -20.25 -12.93
N TRP A 222 -5.29 -19.93 -13.01
CA TRP A 222 -6.16 -19.90 -11.83
C TRP A 222 -6.21 -21.26 -11.12
N ALA A 223 -6.38 -22.34 -11.89
CA ALA A 223 -6.38 -23.70 -11.36
C ALA A 223 -5.06 -24.05 -10.67
N LYS A 224 -3.93 -23.71 -11.31
CA LYS A 224 -2.58 -23.94 -10.78
C LYS A 224 -2.37 -23.18 -9.47
N ASN A 225 -2.73 -21.90 -9.42
CA ASN A 225 -2.58 -21.09 -8.21
C ASN A 225 -3.43 -21.65 -7.07
N LEU A 226 -4.69 -22.00 -7.35
CA LEU A 226 -5.58 -22.58 -6.34
C LEU A 226 -5.05 -23.92 -5.81
N GLN A 227 -4.50 -24.78 -6.70
CA GLN A 227 -3.88 -26.03 -6.28
C GLN A 227 -2.64 -25.80 -5.40
N GLN A 228 -1.80 -24.83 -5.75
CA GLN A 228 -0.65 -24.47 -4.90
C GLN A 228 -1.09 -24.00 -3.51
N HIS A 229 -2.16 -23.20 -3.43
CA HIS A 229 -2.72 -22.75 -2.15
C HIS A 229 -3.32 -23.91 -1.33
N GLN A 230 -3.96 -24.87 -1.99
CA GLN A 230 -4.46 -26.09 -1.35
C GLN A 230 -3.33 -26.88 -0.68
N GLU A 231 -2.22 -27.08 -1.40
CA GLU A 231 -1.04 -27.80 -0.89
C GLU A 231 -0.39 -27.06 0.29
N LYS A 232 -0.20 -25.74 0.17
CA LYS A 232 0.41 -24.91 1.23
C LYS A 232 -0.46 -24.77 2.49
N SER A 233 -1.77 -24.86 2.36
CA SER A 233 -2.72 -24.68 3.47
C SER A 233 -3.13 -25.98 4.15
N ASN A 234 -2.55 -27.13 3.76
CA ASN A 234 -2.94 -28.46 4.25
C ASN A 234 -4.42 -28.78 4.03
N GLY A 235 -4.97 -28.36 2.88
CA GLY A 235 -6.31 -28.80 2.46
C GLY A 235 -7.44 -27.80 2.65
N MET A 236 -7.17 -26.57 3.12
CA MET A 236 -8.21 -25.58 3.46
C MET A 236 -8.97 -24.99 2.27
N PHE A 237 -8.57 -25.29 1.03
CA PHE A 237 -9.23 -24.84 -0.20
C PHE A 237 -9.87 -26.01 -0.98
N SER A 238 -10.15 -27.14 -0.31
CA SER A 238 -10.71 -28.33 -0.98
C SER A 238 -12.03 -28.02 -1.67
N SER A 239 -12.90 -27.25 -1.02
CA SER A 239 -14.23 -26.92 -1.54
C SER A 239 -14.12 -25.98 -2.73
N ALA A 240 -13.18 -25.03 -2.67
CA ALA A 240 -12.88 -24.15 -3.81
C ALA A 240 -12.32 -24.93 -5.02
N ILE A 241 -11.46 -25.94 -4.79
CA ILE A 241 -10.94 -26.82 -5.86
C ILE A 241 -12.06 -27.62 -6.52
N GLU A 242 -12.97 -28.18 -5.72
CA GLU A 242 -14.12 -28.93 -6.22
C GLU A 242 -15.07 -28.05 -7.04
N GLU A 243 -15.41 -26.86 -6.53
CA GLU A 243 -16.22 -25.87 -7.25
C GLU A 243 -15.55 -25.45 -8.56
N PHE A 244 -14.22 -25.21 -8.54
CA PHE A 244 -13.46 -24.87 -9.75
C PHE A 244 -13.55 -25.97 -10.81
N LYS A 245 -13.31 -27.23 -10.42
CA LYS A 245 -13.38 -28.38 -11.34
C LYS A 245 -14.77 -28.54 -11.93
N SER A 246 -15.81 -28.34 -11.12
CA SER A 246 -17.21 -28.43 -11.53
C SER A 246 -17.59 -27.34 -12.55
N LYS A 247 -17.21 -26.08 -12.29
CA LYS A 247 -17.67 -24.92 -13.08
C LYS A 247 -16.76 -24.55 -14.25
N LEU A 248 -15.45 -24.55 -14.03
CA LEU A 248 -14.44 -24.05 -14.96
C LEU A 248 -13.50 -25.14 -15.47
N GLY A 249 -13.47 -26.32 -14.84
CA GLY A 249 -12.54 -27.40 -15.17
C GLY A 249 -12.63 -27.91 -16.61
N TRP A 250 -13.80 -27.84 -17.23
CA TRP A 250 -14.00 -28.25 -18.63
C TRP A 250 -13.21 -27.38 -19.62
N ILE A 251 -12.94 -26.10 -19.29
CA ILE A 251 -12.20 -25.16 -20.15
C ILE A 251 -10.75 -25.64 -20.33
N ILE A 252 -10.22 -26.34 -19.34
CA ILE A 252 -8.82 -26.82 -19.30
C ILE A 252 -8.71 -28.34 -19.32
N GLY A 253 -9.78 -29.04 -19.70
CA GLY A 253 -9.79 -30.50 -19.84
C GLY A 253 -9.68 -31.28 -18.52
N LEU A 254 -10.05 -30.70 -17.38
CA LEU A 254 -10.02 -31.36 -16.06
C LEU A 254 -11.27 -32.18 -15.74
N GLN A 255 -12.18 -32.39 -16.68
CA GLN A 255 -13.39 -33.17 -16.40
C GLN A 255 -13.03 -34.60 -16.01
N THR A 256 -13.42 -34.97 -14.78
CA THR A 256 -13.54 -36.38 -14.40
C THR A 256 -14.72 -36.93 -15.20
N GLN A 257 -14.48 -37.94 -16.03
CA GLN A 257 -15.54 -38.67 -16.73
C GLN A 257 -16.53 -39.19 -15.68
N CYS A 258 -17.81 -38.88 -15.84
CA CYS A 258 -18.88 -39.58 -15.14
C CYS A 258 -18.94 -41.04 -15.60
#